data_AF-A0A9D7EW11-F1
#
_entry.id   AF-A0A9D7EW11-F1
#
_cell.length_a   1.000
_cell.length_b   1.000
_cell.length_c   1.000
_cell.angle_alpha   90.00
_cell.angle_beta   90.00
_cell.angle_gamma   90.00
#
_symmetry.space_group_name_H-M   'P 1'
#
loop_
_entity.id
_entity.type
_entity.pdbx_description
1 polymer ?
#
loop_
_entity_poly.entity_id
_entity_poly.type
_entity_poly.pdbx_seq_one_letter_code
_entity_poly.pdbx_strand_id
1 'polypeptide(L)'
;MNTDLSFSSGTFVAAIFFAALIVIVSILIIKSQINKREKLDLTAKYRGKTWESPLVARVKYPDVDTIQYQGPILRMSLAIVLALIIFAFNWTTYDKKSEAQQYVLALDEEIAIEPPRSQDIPPPPPPPPPPMVTEVVVSDLVVEDEIEFTDQSIEAETQIDVPKAPTENKPPPPPPPKMKEPDVEEIFKIVEQMPRFPGCDDFPRR
;
A
#
# COMPACT_ATOMS: atom_id res chain seq x y z
N MET A 1 -21.60 -9.94 -16.85
CA MET A 1 -20.73 -9.15 -17.76
C MET A 1 -19.31 -9.36 -17.25
N ASN A 2 -18.61 -10.33 -17.82
CA ASN A 2 -17.24 -10.64 -17.42
C ASN A 2 -16.36 -9.61 -18.12
N THR A 3 -15.87 -8.63 -17.35
CA THR A 3 -14.93 -7.64 -17.85
C THR A 3 -13.53 -8.12 -17.54
N ASP A 4 -13.01 -8.98 -18.42
CA ASP A 4 -11.60 -9.38 -18.37
C ASP A 4 -10.75 -8.19 -18.84
N LEU A 5 -10.40 -7.35 -17.87
CA LEU A 5 -9.50 -6.21 -18.03
C LEU A 5 -8.04 -6.71 -18.10
N SER A 6 -7.72 -7.49 -19.13
CA SER A 6 -6.35 -7.90 -19.39
C SER A 6 -5.60 -6.78 -20.14
N PHE A 7 -4.71 -6.10 -19.44
CA PHE A 7 -3.86 -5.07 -20.05
C PHE A 7 -2.47 -5.65 -20.34
N SER A 8 -2.04 -5.56 -21.59
CA SER A 8 -0.68 -5.91 -21.98
C SER A 8 0.32 -4.94 -21.34
N SER A 9 1.49 -5.44 -20.90
CA SER A 9 2.55 -4.62 -20.29
C SER A 9 2.96 -3.43 -21.16
N GLY A 10 2.94 -3.57 -22.48
CA GLY A 10 3.21 -2.46 -23.41
C GLY A 10 2.17 -1.35 -23.37
N THR A 11 0.88 -1.69 -23.25
CA THR A 11 -0.21 -0.70 -23.15
C THR A 11 -0.18 0.06 -21.84
N PHE A 12 0.31 -0.57 -20.77
CA PHE A 12 0.46 0.07 -19.47
C PHE A 12 1.57 1.11 -19.42
N VAL A 13 2.74 0.79 -19.98
CA VAL A 13 3.83 1.76 -20.09
C VAL A 13 3.38 2.97 -20.91
N ALA A 14 2.64 2.75 -22.01
CA ALA A 14 2.06 3.83 -22.80
C ALA A 14 1.02 4.65 -22.01
N ALA A 15 0.18 4.00 -21.20
CA ALA A 15 -0.81 4.67 -20.36
C ALA A 15 -0.18 5.56 -19.28
N ILE A 16 0.90 5.09 -18.63
CA ILE A 16 1.67 5.90 -17.66
C ILE A 16 2.28 7.13 -18.33
N PHE A 17 2.90 6.95 -19.50
CA PHE A 17 3.45 8.07 -20.27
C PHE A 17 2.37 9.09 -20.64
N PHE A 18 1.19 8.63 -21.07
CA PHE A 18 0.08 9.52 -21.39
C PHE A 18 -0.46 10.26 -20.15
N ALA A 19 -0.58 9.57 -19.01
CA ALA A 19 -0.96 10.18 -17.75
C ALA A 19 0.06 11.24 -17.30
N ALA A 20 1.37 10.97 -17.43
CA ALA A 20 2.42 11.92 -17.12
C ALA A 20 2.36 13.16 -18.04
N LEU A 21 2.10 12.98 -19.33
CA LEU A 21 1.90 14.09 -20.27
C LEU A 21 0.68 14.94 -19.92
N ILE A 22 -0.44 14.32 -19.54
CA ILE A 22 -1.63 15.05 -19.09
C ILE A 22 -1.31 15.92 -17.87
N VAL A 23 -0.56 15.38 -16.90
CA VAL A 23 -0.13 16.14 -15.72
C VAL A 23 0.74 17.33 -16.13
N ILE A 24 1.75 17.13 -16.99
CA ILE A 24 2.62 18.22 -17.47
C ILE A 24 1.82 19.30 -18.20
N VAL A 25 0.90 18.90 -19.09
CA VAL A 25 0.02 19.84 -19.81
C VAL A 25 -0.88 20.61 -18.84
N SER A 26 -1.45 19.95 -17.84
CA SER A 26 -2.27 20.62 -16.81
C SER A 26 -1.47 21.68 -16.05
N ILE A 27 -0.20 21.40 -15.71
CA ILE A 27 0.69 22.36 -15.04
C ILE A 27 0.98 23.55 -15.96
N LEU A 28 1.25 23.32 -17.23
CA LEU A 28 1.47 24.40 -18.21
C LEU A 28 0.23 25.26 -18.42
N ILE A 29 -0.96 24.67 -18.45
CA ILE A 29 -2.24 25.41 -18.53
C ILE A 29 -2.44 26.26 -17.27
N ILE A 30 -2.25 25.69 -16.08
CA ILE A 30 -2.39 26.44 -14.82
C ILE A 30 -1.37 27.58 -14.76
N LYS A 31 -0.11 27.32 -15.10
CA LYS A 31 0.94 28.35 -15.19
C LYS A 31 0.57 29.44 -16.20
N SER A 32 0.08 29.06 -17.36
CA SER A 32 -0.41 29.99 -18.39
C SER A 32 -1.59 30.82 -17.88
N GLN A 33 -2.52 30.23 -17.12
CA GLN A 33 -3.66 30.93 -16.56
C GLN A 33 -3.25 31.91 -15.45
N ILE A 34 -2.29 31.55 -14.61
CA ILE A 34 -1.76 32.44 -13.56
C ILE A 34 -1.01 33.63 -14.19
N ASN A 35 -0.16 33.39 -15.19
CA ASN A 35 0.54 34.47 -15.91
C ASN A 35 -0.40 35.45 -16.62
N LYS A 36 -1.61 35.01 -17.02
CA LYS A 36 -2.63 35.92 -17.56
C LYS A 36 -3.24 36.82 -16.48
N ARG A 37 -3.33 36.34 -15.23
CA ARG A 37 -3.88 37.08 -14.09
C ARG A 37 -2.91 38.14 -13.54
N GLU A 38 -1.60 37.90 -13.65
CA GLU A 38 -0.55 38.85 -13.21
C GLU A 38 -0.63 40.21 -13.94
N LYS A 39 -1.06 40.22 -15.21
CA LYS A 39 -1.17 41.45 -16.02
C LYS A 39 -2.34 42.35 -15.63
N LEU A 40 -3.20 41.93 -14.71
CA LEU A 40 -4.30 42.74 -14.21
C LEU A 40 -3.82 43.58 -13.02
N ASP A 41 -4.03 44.90 -13.06
CA ASP A 41 -3.77 45.77 -11.92
C ASP A 41 -4.82 45.54 -10.82
N LEU A 42 -4.58 44.52 -10.01
CA LEU A 42 -5.40 44.15 -8.85
C LEU A 42 -5.46 45.31 -7.84
N THR A 43 -4.41 46.13 -7.77
CA THR A 43 -4.38 47.28 -6.85
C THR A 43 -5.37 48.35 -7.27
N ALA A 44 -5.53 48.61 -8.57
CA ALA A 44 -6.59 49.48 -9.07
C ALA A 44 -7.98 48.88 -8.85
N LYS A 45 -8.17 47.58 -9.13
CA LYS A 45 -9.46 46.88 -9.02
C LYS A 45 -10.03 46.85 -7.60
N TYR A 46 -9.17 46.74 -6.58
CA TYR A 46 -9.58 46.60 -5.18
C TYR A 46 -9.35 47.86 -4.34
N ARG A 47 -8.97 48.99 -4.96
CA ARG A 47 -8.77 50.26 -4.24
C ARG A 47 -10.11 50.75 -3.68
N GLY A 48 -10.21 50.84 -2.35
CA GLY A 48 -11.40 51.33 -1.66
C GLY A 48 -12.57 50.34 -1.60
N LYS A 49 -12.36 49.06 -1.96
CA LYS A 49 -13.42 48.05 -1.86
C LYS A 49 -13.63 47.66 -0.39
N THR A 50 -14.86 47.81 0.09
CA THR A 50 -15.30 47.27 1.38
C THR A 50 -15.83 45.85 1.18
N TRP A 51 -15.37 44.91 1.98
CA TRP A 51 -15.77 43.51 1.89
C TRP A 51 -17.10 43.26 2.59
N GLU A 52 -17.94 42.40 2.01
CA GLU A 52 -19.25 42.04 2.57
C GLU A 52 -19.15 41.18 3.84
N SER A 53 -18.05 40.44 4.01
CA SER A 53 -17.83 39.59 5.18
C SER A 53 -16.36 39.59 5.65
N PRO A 54 -16.11 39.36 6.96
CA PRO A 54 -14.75 39.25 7.51
C PRO A 54 -13.94 38.10 6.91
N LEU A 55 -14.62 37.05 6.42
CA LEU A 55 -13.96 35.89 5.82
C LEU A 55 -13.34 36.22 4.46
N VAL A 56 -14.04 37.02 3.65
CA VAL A 56 -13.52 37.50 2.36
C VAL A 56 -12.44 38.58 2.58
N ALA A 57 -12.57 39.37 3.64
CA ALA A 57 -11.59 40.39 4.01
C ALA A 57 -10.24 39.84 4.52
N ARG A 58 -10.13 38.52 4.73
CA ARG A 58 -8.89 37.88 5.20
C ARG A 58 -7.72 38.13 4.23
N VAL A 59 -7.99 38.23 2.93
CA VAL A 59 -6.96 38.29 1.88
C VAL A 59 -7.09 39.59 1.11
N LYS A 60 -5.95 40.27 0.88
CA LYS A 60 -5.91 41.56 0.17
C LYS A 60 -6.42 41.45 -1.28
N TYR A 61 -6.14 40.32 -1.94
CA TYR A 61 -6.53 40.06 -3.31
C TYR A 61 -7.12 38.63 -3.42
N PRO A 62 -8.45 38.47 -3.47
CA PRO A 62 -9.08 37.15 -3.52
C PRO A 62 -8.85 36.42 -4.86
N ASP A 63 -8.66 37.16 -5.97
CA ASP A 63 -8.47 36.57 -7.31
C ASP A 63 -7.18 35.75 -7.46
N VAL A 64 -6.20 35.99 -6.57
CA VAL A 64 -4.90 35.31 -6.52
C VAL A 64 -4.72 34.47 -5.27
N ASP A 65 -5.77 34.31 -4.46
CA ASP A 65 -5.71 33.41 -3.31
C ASP A 65 -5.63 31.96 -3.79
N THR A 66 -4.60 31.24 -3.36
CA THR A 66 -4.40 29.82 -3.68
C THR A 66 -5.05 28.90 -2.66
N ILE A 67 -5.36 29.41 -1.47
CA ILE A 67 -5.91 28.63 -0.36
C ILE A 67 -7.33 28.14 -0.67
N GLN A 68 -8.09 28.89 -1.49
CA GLN A 68 -9.40 28.48 -1.99
C GLN A 68 -9.37 27.15 -2.77
N TYR A 69 -8.22 26.78 -3.36
CA TYR A 69 -8.06 25.54 -4.10
C TYR A 69 -7.61 24.35 -3.23
N GLN A 70 -7.23 24.57 -1.97
CA GLN A 70 -6.72 23.50 -1.09
C GLN A 70 -7.75 22.38 -0.86
N GLY A 71 -9.00 22.75 -0.59
CA GLY A 71 -10.10 21.79 -0.39
C GLY A 71 -10.35 20.88 -1.61
N PRO A 72 -10.60 21.42 -2.82
CA PRO A 72 -10.80 20.59 -4.00
C PRO A 72 -9.55 19.79 -4.39
N ILE A 73 -8.34 20.35 -4.26
CA ILE A 73 -7.09 19.61 -4.54
C ILE A 73 -6.97 18.38 -3.64
N LEU A 74 -7.26 18.51 -2.34
CA LEU A 74 -7.22 17.39 -1.40
C LEU A 74 -8.25 16.30 -1.73
N ARG A 75 -9.46 16.69 -2.14
CA ARG A 75 -10.50 15.73 -2.56
C ARG A 75 -10.12 15.00 -3.85
N MET A 76 -9.54 15.72 -4.81
CA MET A 76 -9.06 15.14 -6.08
C MET A 76 -7.89 14.19 -5.88
N SER A 77 -6.90 14.55 -5.05
CA SER A 77 -5.77 13.67 -4.77
C SER A 77 -6.22 12.42 -4.00
N LEU A 78 -7.15 12.55 -3.05
CA LEU A 78 -7.74 11.42 -2.36
C LEU A 78 -8.42 10.44 -3.34
N ALA A 79 -9.21 10.96 -4.28
CA ALA A 79 -9.85 10.14 -5.31
C ALA A 79 -8.82 9.45 -6.22
N ILE A 80 -7.76 10.16 -6.63
CA ILE A 80 -6.69 9.61 -7.48
C ILE A 80 -5.91 8.51 -6.74
N VAL A 81 -5.52 8.74 -5.49
CA VAL A 81 -4.80 7.73 -4.68
C VAL A 81 -5.66 6.48 -4.50
N LEU A 82 -6.94 6.65 -4.20
CA LEU A 82 -7.85 5.52 -4.05
C LEU A 82 -8.03 4.74 -5.36
N ALA A 83 -8.12 5.43 -6.50
CA ALA A 83 -8.14 4.80 -7.82
C ALA A 83 -6.83 4.04 -8.12
N LEU A 84 -5.68 4.59 -7.74
CA LEU A 84 -4.38 3.93 -7.91
C LEU A 84 -4.25 2.67 -7.04
N ILE A 85 -4.79 2.68 -5.81
CA ILE A 85 -4.79 1.50 -4.93
C ILE A 85 -5.65 0.39 -5.54
N ILE A 86 -6.87 0.72 -5.99
CA ILE A 86 -7.75 -0.26 -6.66
C ILE A 86 -7.06 -0.81 -7.92
N PHE A 87 -6.44 0.07 -8.70
CA PHE A 87 -5.71 -0.32 -9.89
C PHE A 87 -4.51 -1.22 -9.56
N ALA A 88 -3.77 -0.93 -8.49
CA ALA A 88 -2.63 -1.72 -8.06
C ALA A 88 -3.04 -3.13 -7.61
N PHE A 89 -4.17 -3.28 -6.91
CA PHE A 89 -4.69 -4.60 -6.55
C PHE A 89 -5.26 -5.37 -7.75
N ASN A 90 -5.82 -4.66 -8.73
CA ASN A 90 -6.29 -5.28 -9.96
C ASN A 90 -5.15 -5.59 -10.95
N TRP A 91 -3.95 -5.06 -10.69
CA TRP A 91 -2.77 -5.32 -11.52
C TRP A 91 -2.28 -6.75 -11.27
N THR A 92 -2.79 -7.69 -12.06
CA THR A 92 -2.33 -9.09 -12.08
C THR A 92 -1.70 -9.39 -13.44
N THR A 93 -0.55 -10.06 -13.42
CA THR A 93 0.08 -10.58 -14.63
C THR A 93 -0.31 -12.05 -14.75
N TYR A 94 -1.12 -12.38 -15.75
CA TYR A 94 -1.32 -13.77 -16.12
C TYR A 94 -0.11 -14.22 -16.91
N ASP A 95 0.56 -15.27 -16.42
CA ASP A 95 1.64 -15.89 -17.18
C ASP A 95 1.05 -16.39 -18.50
N LYS A 96 1.70 -16.05 -19.63
CA LYS A 96 1.28 -16.60 -20.92
C LYS A 96 1.43 -18.10 -20.78
N LYS A 97 0.33 -18.86 -20.92
CA LYS A 97 0.34 -20.32 -20.88
C LYS A 97 1.54 -20.79 -21.70
N SER A 98 2.56 -21.32 -21.03
CA SER A 98 3.72 -21.84 -21.73
C SER A 98 3.23 -23.05 -22.52
N GLU A 99 3.76 -23.27 -23.73
CA GLU A 99 3.32 -24.38 -24.58
C GLU A 99 3.34 -25.72 -23.81
N ALA A 100 4.25 -25.86 -22.84
CA ALA A 100 4.31 -26.99 -21.91
C ALA A 100 3.01 -27.24 -21.11
N GLN A 101 2.32 -26.20 -20.64
CA GLN A 101 1.07 -26.34 -19.87
C GLN A 101 -0.12 -26.76 -20.76
N GLN A 102 -0.10 -26.36 -22.04
CA GLN A 102 -1.11 -26.79 -23.00
C GLN A 102 -0.91 -28.25 -23.41
N TYR A 103 0.34 -28.72 -23.50
CA TYR A 103 0.64 -30.14 -23.70
C TYR A 103 0.22 -31.01 -22.50
N VAL A 104 0.42 -30.56 -21.26
CA VAL A 104 -0.02 -31.31 -20.07
C VAL A 104 -1.54 -31.42 -19.99
N LEU A 105 -2.27 -30.34 -20.28
CA LEU A 105 -3.74 -30.37 -20.32
C LEU A 105 -4.29 -31.23 -21.46
N ALA A 106 -3.60 -31.28 -22.61
CA ALA A 106 -3.96 -32.18 -23.71
C ALA A 106 -3.63 -33.65 -23.39
N LEU A 107 -2.55 -33.90 -22.64
CA LEU A 107 -2.16 -35.25 -22.24
C LEU A 107 -3.15 -35.86 -21.24
N ASP A 108 -3.67 -35.10 -20.28
CA ASP A 108 -4.72 -35.57 -19.37
C ASP A 108 -6.02 -35.93 -20.09
N GLU A 109 -6.33 -35.28 -21.23
CA GLU A 109 -7.49 -35.59 -22.07
C GLU A 109 -7.25 -36.83 -22.97
N GLU A 110 -5.99 -37.17 -23.27
CA GLU A 110 -5.57 -38.31 -24.10
C GLU A 110 -5.14 -39.55 -23.30
N ILE A 111 -5.26 -39.57 -21.96
CA ILE A 111 -5.09 -40.81 -21.18
C ILE A 111 -6.27 -41.74 -21.49
N ALA A 112 -6.10 -42.59 -22.51
CA ALA A 112 -6.97 -43.72 -22.76
C ALA A 112 -6.94 -44.64 -21.53
N ILE A 113 -8.04 -44.67 -20.78
CA ILE A 113 -8.26 -45.61 -19.69
C ILE A 113 -8.17 -47.01 -20.30
N GLU A 114 -7.03 -47.69 -20.10
CA GLU A 114 -6.92 -49.10 -20.48
C GLU A 114 -8.00 -49.88 -19.72
N PRO A 115 -8.82 -50.69 -20.41
CA PRO A 115 -9.78 -51.54 -19.72
C PRO A 115 -9.01 -52.42 -18.72
N PRO A 116 -9.52 -52.62 -17.49
CA PRO A 116 -8.85 -53.43 -16.50
C PRO A 116 -8.53 -54.78 -17.14
N ARG A 117 -7.26 -55.18 -17.12
CA ARG A 117 -6.81 -56.47 -17.65
C ARG A 117 -7.73 -57.53 -17.06
N SER A 118 -8.53 -58.19 -17.91
CA SER A 118 -9.27 -59.37 -17.48
C SER A 118 -8.22 -60.34 -16.98
N GLN A 119 -8.26 -60.64 -15.68
CA GLN A 119 -7.38 -61.63 -15.10
C GLN A 119 -7.84 -62.97 -15.68
N ASP A 120 -7.22 -63.39 -16.78
CA ASP A 120 -7.28 -64.79 -17.20
C ASP A 120 -6.67 -65.60 -16.05
N ILE A 121 -7.53 -66.14 -15.19
CA ILE A 121 -7.11 -67.03 -14.11
C ILE A 121 -6.56 -68.28 -14.82
N PRO A 122 -5.24 -68.57 -14.75
CA PRO A 122 -4.75 -69.84 -15.25
C PRO A 122 -5.39 -70.96 -14.41
N PRO A 123 -5.77 -72.11 -15.01
CA PRO A 123 -6.35 -73.22 -14.25
C PRO A 123 -5.41 -73.61 -13.10
N PRO A 124 -5.96 -73.98 -11.92
CA PRO A 124 -5.18 -74.12 -10.70
C PRO A 124 -4.05 -75.14 -10.89
N PRO A 125 -2.82 -74.82 -10.45
CA PRO A 125 -1.68 -75.72 -10.59
C PRO A 125 -1.89 -77.00 -9.78
N PRO A 126 -1.44 -78.17 -10.29
CA PRO A 126 -1.54 -79.44 -9.59
C PRO A 126 -0.84 -79.39 -8.23
N PRO A 127 -1.35 -80.11 -7.21
CA PRO A 127 -0.90 -80.01 -5.83
C PRO A 127 0.60 -80.32 -5.69
N PRO A 128 1.36 -79.50 -4.93
CA PRO A 128 2.79 -79.66 -4.78
C PRO A 128 3.13 -80.93 -3.95
N PRO A 129 4.18 -81.68 -4.34
CA PRO A 129 4.72 -82.78 -3.54
C PRO A 129 5.26 -82.27 -2.19
N PRO A 130 5.24 -83.13 -1.15
CA PRO A 130 5.48 -82.77 0.24
C PRO A 130 6.86 -82.11 0.49
N PRO A 131 6.94 -81.21 1.48
CA PRO A 131 8.07 -80.31 1.68
C PRO A 131 9.35 -81.06 2.08
N MET A 132 10.43 -80.83 1.33
CA MET A 132 11.79 -81.05 1.83
C MET A 132 12.26 -79.76 2.50
N VAL A 133 12.55 -79.90 3.79
CA VAL A 133 13.11 -78.89 4.68
C VAL A 133 14.47 -78.46 4.15
N THR A 134 14.63 -77.16 3.86
CA THR A 134 15.97 -76.53 3.82
C THR A 134 15.86 -75.03 4.08
N GLU A 135 16.31 -74.67 5.27
CA GLU A 135 17.03 -73.46 5.67
C GLU A 135 16.50 -72.09 5.23
N VAL A 136 15.82 -71.49 6.22
CA VAL A 136 15.72 -70.07 6.49
C VAL A 136 17.03 -69.35 6.15
N VAL A 137 17.01 -68.56 5.07
CA VAL A 137 17.83 -67.35 4.97
C VAL A 137 16.86 -66.20 4.76
N VAL A 138 16.70 -65.44 5.84
CA VAL A 138 15.93 -64.21 5.94
C VAL A 138 16.53 -63.22 4.95
N SER A 139 15.87 -63.01 3.81
CA SER A 139 16.08 -61.80 3.02
C SER A 139 15.22 -60.74 3.69
N ASP A 140 15.86 -59.93 4.53
CA ASP A 140 15.25 -58.84 5.26
C ASP A 140 14.38 -58.00 4.32
N LEU A 141 13.10 -57.92 4.69
CA LEU A 141 12.12 -57.00 4.17
C LEU A 141 12.70 -55.59 4.27
N VAL A 142 12.78 -54.90 3.13
CA VAL A 142 12.93 -53.45 3.12
C VAL A 142 11.70 -52.90 3.85
N VAL A 143 11.93 -52.42 5.07
CA VAL A 143 10.96 -51.66 5.86
C VAL A 143 10.74 -50.36 5.10
N GLU A 144 9.56 -50.24 4.50
CA GLU A 144 9.07 -48.98 3.95
C GLU A 144 8.65 -48.13 5.14
N ASP A 145 9.53 -47.21 5.54
CA ASP A 145 9.30 -46.32 6.68
C ASP A 145 7.97 -45.58 6.49
N GLU A 146 7.01 -45.85 7.38
CA GLU A 146 5.75 -45.13 7.48
C GLU A 146 6.07 -43.69 7.90
N ILE A 147 5.97 -42.75 6.97
CA ILE A 147 6.27 -41.34 7.21
C ILE A 147 5.16 -40.77 8.11
N GLU A 148 5.45 -40.69 9.40
CA GLU A 148 4.57 -40.05 10.39
C GLU A 148 4.63 -38.52 10.18
N PHE A 149 3.61 -37.97 9.51
CA PHE A 149 3.48 -36.53 9.31
C PHE A 149 3.16 -35.86 10.65
N THR A 150 4.15 -35.21 11.26
CA THR A 150 3.92 -34.35 12.43
C THR A 150 3.29 -33.04 11.95
N ASP A 151 2.06 -32.74 12.40
CA ASP A 151 1.39 -31.47 12.10
C ASP A 151 2.23 -30.27 12.56
N GLN A 152 2.61 -29.39 11.64
CA GLN A 152 3.40 -28.17 11.91
C GLN A 152 2.54 -26.95 12.24
N SER A 153 1.35 -27.14 12.80
CA SER A 153 0.53 -26.02 13.25
C SER A 153 1.17 -25.37 14.48
N ILE A 154 1.62 -24.12 14.33
CA ILE A 154 2.12 -23.29 15.41
C ILE A 154 0.93 -22.85 16.27
N GLU A 155 0.72 -23.51 17.42
CA GLU A 155 -0.18 -22.98 18.44
C GLU A 155 0.42 -21.70 19.04
N ALA A 156 -0.43 -20.69 19.25
CA ALA A 156 -0.12 -19.27 19.46
C ALA A 156 0.79 -18.94 20.67
N GLU A 157 1.28 -19.94 21.40
CA GLU A 157 2.11 -19.79 22.60
C GLU A 157 3.58 -20.15 22.38
N THR A 158 3.96 -20.62 21.17
CA THR A 158 5.35 -20.95 20.85
C THR A 158 6.14 -19.67 20.51
N GLN A 159 7.00 -19.24 21.44
CA GLN A 159 7.88 -18.08 21.26
C GLN A 159 9.07 -18.45 20.36
N ILE A 160 9.12 -17.84 19.19
CA ILE A 160 10.22 -17.97 18.21
C ILE A 160 11.39 -17.12 18.70
N ASP A 161 12.48 -17.75 19.14
CA ASP A 161 13.72 -17.05 19.52
C ASP A 161 14.45 -16.64 18.23
N VAL A 162 14.25 -15.38 17.82
CA VAL A 162 14.90 -14.79 16.65
C VAL A 162 16.35 -14.45 17.02
N PRO A 163 17.37 -14.95 16.28
CA PRO A 163 18.76 -14.64 16.60
C PRO A 163 19.01 -13.14 16.48
N LYS A 164 19.32 -12.53 17.63
CA LYS A 164 19.58 -11.10 17.77
C LYS A 164 20.84 -10.73 16.99
N ALA A 165 20.69 -9.86 15.99
CA ALA A 165 21.79 -9.32 15.20
C ALA A 165 22.89 -8.73 16.11
N PRO A 166 24.19 -8.84 15.74
CA PRO A 166 25.28 -8.44 16.60
C PRO A 166 25.23 -6.92 16.82
N THR A 167 25.03 -6.53 18.07
CA THR A 167 24.97 -5.14 18.52
C THR A 167 26.33 -4.49 18.29
N GLU A 168 26.47 -3.76 17.18
CA GLU A 168 27.52 -2.79 17.02
C GLU A 168 27.39 -1.79 18.18
N ASN A 169 28.44 -1.70 19.01
CA ASN A 169 28.50 -0.79 20.15
C ASN A 169 28.50 0.66 19.67
N LYS A 170 27.33 1.17 19.27
CA LYS A 170 27.11 2.58 19.09
C LYS A 170 27.23 3.24 20.47
N PRO A 171 28.01 4.32 20.60
CA PRO A 171 28.02 5.11 21.83
C PRO A 171 26.58 5.51 22.16
N PRO A 172 26.20 5.50 23.45
CA PRO A 172 24.83 5.76 23.85
C PRO A 172 24.37 7.09 23.25
N PRO A 173 23.14 7.15 22.70
CA PRO A 173 22.62 8.37 22.13
C PRO A 173 22.74 9.50 23.17
N PRO A 174 23.15 10.71 22.77
CA PRO A 174 23.26 11.83 23.69
C PRO A 174 21.92 12.00 24.40
N PRO A 175 21.94 12.27 25.72
CA PRO A 175 20.71 12.39 26.49
C PRO A 175 19.79 13.41 25.81
N PRO A 176 18.47 13.13 25.72
CA PRO A 176 17.53 14.05 25.13
C PRO A 176 17.71 15.42 25.78
N PRO A 177 17.70 16.52 25.01
CA PRO A 177 17.78 17.85 25.58
C PRO A 177 16.69 17.93 26.63
N LYS A 178 17.09 18.15 27.90
CA LYS A 178 16.13 18.39 28.98
C LYS A 178 15.19 19.46 28.45
N MET A 179 13.93 19.11 28.22
CA MET A 179 12.91 20.12 28.08
C MET A 179 13.05 20.96 29.33
N LYS A 180 13.57 22.18 29.17
CA LYS A 180 13.35 23.20 30.17
C LYS A 180 11.84 23.26 30.25
N GLU A 181 11.29 22.81 31.38
CA GLU A 181 9.94 23.21 31.77
C GLU A 181 9.86 24.71 31.44
N PRO A 182 8.81 25.16 30.73
CA PRO A 182 8.68 26.59 30.51
C PRO A 182 8.78 27.22 31.90
N ASP A 183 9.82 28.05 32.12
CA ASP A 183 9.79 28.98 33.24
C ASP A 183 8.46 29.68 33.04
N VAL A 184 7.50 29.34 33.90
CA VAL A 184 6.28 30.11 34.03
C VAL A 184 6.82 31.42 34.56
N GLU A 185 7.15 32.33 33.64
CA GLU A 185 7.20 33.74 33.96
C GLU A 185 5.84 33.99 34.60
N GLU A 186 5.80 34.03 35.92
CA GLU A 186 4.72 34.64 36.66
C GLU A 186 4.66 36.05 36.10
N ILE A 187 3.81 36.25 35.10
CA ILE A 187 3.48 37.54 34.57
C ILE A 187 2.74 38.21 35.72
N PHE A 188 3.50 38.87 36.59
CA PHE A 188 2.99 39.86 37.52
C PHE A 188 2.48 41.01 36.66
N LYS A 189 1.30 40.82 36.08
CA LYS A 189 0.50 41.92 35.58
C LYS A 189 0.12 42.71 36.81
N ILE A 190 0.83 43.80 37.08
CA ILE A 190 0.41 44.78 38.07
C ILE A 190 -1.01 45.22 37.67
N VAL A 191 -2.01 44.75 38.40
CA VAL A 191 -3.44 44.94 38.11
C VAL A 191 -3.88 46.39 38.37
N GLU A 192 -2.98 47.27 38.78
CA GLU A 192 -3.32 48.66 39.12
C GLU A 192 -3.68 49.52 37.91
N GLN A 193 -3.39 49.08 36.68
CA GLN A 193 -3.78 49.79 35.47
C GLN A 193 -4.74 48.96 34.60
N MET A 194 -6.01 49.38 34.58
CA MET A 194 -7.04 48.84 33.69
C MET A 194 -6.68 49.17 32.22
N PRO A 195 -6.85 48.23 31.27
CA PRO A 195 -6.59 48.49 29.87
C PRO A 195 -7.53 49.60 29.35
N ARG A 196 -6.97 50.64 28.74
CA ARG A 196 -7.74 51.74 28.13
C ARG A 196 -7.87 51.56 26.63
N PHE A 197 -8.96 52.10 26.09
CA PHE A 197 -9.15 52.20 24.64
C PHE A 197 -8.10 53.17 24.06
N PRO A 198 -7.51 52.88 22.88
CA PRO A 198 -6.57 53.79 22.24
C PRO A 198 -7.20 55.18 22.06
N GLY A 199 -6.56 56.21 22.63
CA GLY A 199 -7.03 57.62 22.58
C GLY A 199 -7.63 58.18 23.87
N CYS A 200 -7.67 57.42 24.97
CA CYS A 200 -8.22 57.85 26.26
C CYS A 200 -7.16 58.00 27.38
N ASP A 201 -5.89 58.19 27.01
CA ASP A 201 -4.76 58.18 27.96
C ASP A 201 -4.64 59.48 28.79
N ASP A 202 -5.20 60.59 28.31
CA ASP A 202 -5.02 61.92 28.90
C ASP A 202 -6.08 62.30 29.97
N PHE A 203 -7.07 61.42 30.24
CA PHE A 203 -8.12 61.73 31.22
C PHE A 203 -7.68 61.42 32.66
N PRO A 204 -7.79 62.39 33.60
CA PRO A 204 -7.41 62.20 35.01
C PRO A 204 -8.29 61.13 35.66
N ARG A 205 -7.65 60.26 36.45
CA ARG A 205 -8.34 59.22 37.24
C ARG A 205 -9.10 59.92 38.38
N ARG A 206 -10.41 59.72 38.48
CA ARG A 206 -11.17 60.01 39.71
C ARG A 206 -11.10 58.81 40.65
#